data_AF-A0AAX6FVV3-F1
#
_entry.id   AF-A0AAX6FVV3-F1
#
_cell.length_a   1.000
_cell.length_b   1.000
_cell.length_c   1.000
_cell.angle_alpha   90.00
_cell.angle_beta   90.00
_cell.angle_gamma   90.00
#
_symmetry.space_group_name_H-M   'P 1'
#
loop_
_entity.id
_entity.type
_entity.pdbx_description
1 polymer ?
#
loop_
_entity_poly.entity_id
_entity_poly.type
_entity_poly.pdbx_seq_one_letter_code
_entity_poly.pdbx_strand_id
1 'polypeptide(L)'
;MEHLKKRPYPHGGEVNFEQEDDTRLETTRTRLSNVLKRHGVLKERLSRDSDKLIFLRLQKEFEAARVTQTEEISLEGEQWNDGLVATIREKVHMEADRKAMSNQADMPVDPHFQANVTYRIGNKVICCLEGARIGIQYETYFAGEPCDTFHCIIESKSFLDKMTVIEHTIPFFLPIREAETDLLSSNAKKFIDYVGEILQSYVDRREQVHVRLIKELYGDQIGDLYHSLAYNLVEFVMDDYECKVTVSLRYADLISTLPSRIRVLAWPVHLSKKMSTIDITGSGAALAQSVPSRLSYAEDALRTMSLPEAFAEIVLNLPRVLEQMFPQVGGL
;
A
#
# COMPACT_ATOMS: atom_id res chain seq x y z
N MET A 1 -75.23 27.00 -31.97
CA MET A 1 -74.29 28.08 -31.58
C MET A 1 -74.14 27.98 -30.07
N GLU A 2 -73.05 27.36 -29.59
CA GLU A 2 -71.78 28.05 -29.25
C GLU A 2 -71.95 28.83 -27.91
N HIS A 3 -71.12 28.71 -26.86
CA HIS A 3 -69.73 28.29 -26.76
C HIS A 3 -69.28 28.12 -25.28
N LEU A 4 -68.25 27.29 -25.09
CA LEU A 4 -67.18 27.36 -24.08
C LEU A 4 -67.47 27.15 -22.56
N LYS A 5 -67.49 25.87 -22.14
CA LYS A 5 -67.19 25.45 -20.77
C LYS A 5 -65.70 25.02 -20.69
N LYS A 6 -64.90 25.81 -19.96
CA LYS A 6 -63.46 25.57 -19.70
C LYS A 6 -63.20 24.16 -19.16
N ARG A 7 -62.31 23.41 -19.80
CA ARG A 7 -61.56 22.31 -19.18
C ARG A 7 -60.36 22.90 -18.42
N PRO A 8 -60.10 22.52 -17.16
CA PRO A 8 -58.78 22.71 -16.58
C PRO A 8 -57.84 21.65 -17.17
N TYR A 9 -56.75 22.10 -17.78
CA TYR A 9 -55.58 21.27 -18.05
C TYR A 9 -54.91 20.91 -16.71
N PRO A 10 -54.41 19.69 -16.52
CA PRO A 10 -53.70 19.32 -15.29
C PRO A 10 -52.40 20.13 -15.20
N HIS A 11 -52.34 21.01 -14.20
CA HIS A 11 -51.09 21.45 -13.60
C HIS A 11 -50.54 20.29 -12.77
N GLY A 12 -49.25 19.96 -12.93
CA GLY A 12 -48.60 18.99 -12.06
C GLY A 12 -47.50 18.22 -12.77
N GLY A 13 -46.34 18.85 -12.85
CA GLY A 13 -45.10 18.22 -13.32
C GLY A 13 -43.91 18.92 -12.70
N GLU A 14 -44.01 19.25 -11.41
CA GLU A 14 -42.89 19.75 -10.63
C GLU A 14 -42.35 18.62 -9.74
N VAL A 15 -41.04 18.41 -9.89
CA VAL A 15 -40.08 17.80 -8.96
C VAL A 15 -40.12 16.28 -8.75
N ASN A 16 -39.24 15.57 -9.47
CA ASN A 16 -38.68 14.27 -9.07
C ASN A 16 -37.16 14.15 -9.32
N PHE A 17 -36.52 15.18 -9.89
CA PHE A 17 -35.11 15.10 -10.27
C PHE A 17 -34.15 15.10 -9.08
N GLU A 18 -34.42 15.89 -8.03
CA GLU A 18 -33.55 15.94 -6.84
C GLU A 18 -33.61 14.63 -6.02
N GLN A 19 -34.80 14.04 -5.88
CA GLN A 19 -34.98 12.78 -5.16
C GLN A 19 -34.38 11.59 -5.93
N GLU A 20 -34.41 11.61 -7.26
CA GLU A 20 -33.81 10.57 -8.09
C GLU A 20 -32.27 10.63 -8.07
N ASP A 21 -31.66 11.82 -8.06
CA ASP A 21 -30.21 11.97 -7.96
C ASP A 21 -29.68 11.64 -6.55
N ASP A 22 -30.39 12.04 -5.49
CA ASP A 22 -30.05 11.64 -4.11
C ASP A 22 -30.17 10.12 -3.92
N THR A 23 -31.21 9.48 -4.47
CA THR A 23 -31.34 8.01 -4.42
C THR A 23 -30.27 7.30 -5.24
N ARG A 24 -29.83 7.87 -6.37
CA ARG A 24 -28.70 7.35 -7.16
C ARG A 24 -27.35 7.50 -6.45
N LEU A 25 -27.12 8.62 -5.77
CA LEU A 25 -25.93 8.86 -4.97
C LEU A 25 -25.88 7.89 -3.78
N GLU A 26 -27.01 7.72 -3.09
CA GLU A 26 -27.14 6.79 -1.97
C GLU A 26 -26.98 5.32 -2.40
N THR A 27 -27.50 4.98 -3.58
CA THR A 27 -27.27 3.68 -4.21
C THR A 27 -25.79 3.46 -4.50
N THR A 28 -25.09 4.49 -4.99
CA THR A 28 -23.65 4.44 -5.27
C THR A 28 -22.84 4.28 -3.98
N ARG A 29 -23.16 5.05 -2.93
CA ARG A 29 -22.54 4.92 -1.59
C ARG A 29 -22.75 3.53 -1.00
N THR A 30 -23.97 3.02 -1.10
CA THR A 30 -24.31 1.65 -0.65
C THR A 30 -23.51 0.60 -1.43
N ARG A 31 -23.37 0.76 -2.74
CA ARG A 31 -22.54 -0.13 -3.58
C ARG A 31 -21.06 -0.07 -3.16
N LEU A 32 -20.50 1.12 -2.93
CA LEU A 32 -19.12 1.28 -2.47
C LEU A 32 -18.92 0.65 -1.08
N SER A 33 -19.82 0.90 -0.13
CA SER A 33 -19.81 0.27 1.19
C SER A 33 -19.83 -1.26 1.09
N ASN A 34 -20.65 -1.80 0.18
CA ASN A 34 -20.69 -3.24 -0.08
C ASN A 34 -19.39 -3.76 -0.71
N VAL A 35 -18.75 -2.99 -1.60
CA VAL A 35 -17.43 -3.34 -2.16
C VAL A 35 -16.35 -3.32 -1.08
N LEU A 36 -16.34 -2.32 -0.20
CA LEU A 36 -15.43 -2.24 0.94
C LEU A 36 -15.61 -3.44 1.89
N LYS A 37 -16.87 -3.80 2.20
CA LYS A 37 -17.17 -5.00 3.00
C LYS A 37 -16.68 -6.27 2.33
N ARG A 38 -16.94 -6.45 1.02
CA ARG A 38 -16.43 -7.61 0.26
C ARG A 38 -14.90 -7.63 0.19
N HIS A 39 -14.27 -6.46 0.08
CA HIS A 39 -12.81 -6.32 0.12
C HIS A 39 -12.26 -6.76 1.49
N GLY A 40 -12.90 -6.36 2.59
CA GLY A 40 -12.57 -6.83 3.94
C GLY A 40 -12.71 -8.34 4.09
N VAL A 41 -13.83 -8.91 3.66
CA VAL A 41 -14.07 -10.37 3.68
C VAL A 41 -13.08 -11.11 2.78
N LEU A 42 -12.76 -10.56 1.61
CA LEU A 42 -11.78 -11.15 0.71
C LEU A 42 -10.37 -11.10 1.31
N LYS A 43 -10.00 -9.99 1.95
CA LYS A 43 -8.74 -9.85 2.70
C LYS A 43 -8.64 -10.91 3.81
N GLU A 44 -9.71 -11.12 4.57
CA GLU A 44 -9.76 -12.13 5.62
C GLU A 44 -9.67 -13.55 5.04
N ARG A 45 -10.42 -13.86 3.98
CA ARG A 45 -10.37 -15.17 3.30
C ARG A 45 -9.02 -15.48 2.66
N LEU A 46 -8.34 -14.45 2.14
CA LEU A 46 -7.01 -14.57 1.56
C LEU A 46 -5.91 -14.61 2.63
N SER A 47 -6.17 -14.07 3.83
CA SER A 47 -5.38 -14.31 5.04
C SER A 47 -5.68 -15.71 5.57
N ARG A 48 -5.10 -16.74 4.96
CA ARG A 48 -5.40 -18.13 5.31
C ARG A 48 -4.81 -18.44 6.69
N ASP A 49 -5.49 -19.28 7.48
CA ASP A 49 -4.90 -19.78 8.74
C ASP A 49 -3.58 -20.54 8.49
N SER A 50 -3.42 -21.11 7.29
CA SER A 50 -2.13 -21.67 6.83
C SER A 50 -1.01 -20.64 6.85
N ASP A 51 -1.30 -19.38 6.50
CA ASP A 51 -0.29 -18.33 6.40
C ASP A 51 0.17 -17.89 7.79
N LYS A 52 -0.75 -17.90 8.77
CA LYS A 52 -0.41 -17.70 10.20
C LYS A 52 0.44 -18.85 10.74
N LEU A 53 0.11 -20.10 10.40
CA LEU A 53 0.90 -21.25 10.80
C LEU A 53 2.29 -21.24 10.16
N ILE A 54 2.38 -20.89 8.87
CA ILE A 54 3.65 -20.70 8.15
C ILE A 54 4.46 -19.60 8.84
N PHE A 55 3.85 -18.45 9.14
CA PHE A 55 4.51 -17.35 9.83
C PHE A 55 5.10 -17.77 11.17
N LEU A 56 4.30 -18.38 12.05
CA LEU A 56 4.75 -18.81 13.37
C LEU A 56 5.85 -19.88 13.29
N ARG A 57 5.74 -20.83 12.35
CA ARG A 57 6.76 -21.84 12.12
C ARG A 57 8.07 -21.22 11.64
N LEU A 58 8.00 -20.34 10.63
CA LEU A 58 9.19 -19.68 10.08
C LEU A 58 9.84 -18.78 11.13
N GLN A 59 9.06 -17.98 11.86
CA GLN A 59 9.57 -17.18 12.96
C GLN A 59 10.35 -18.04 13.97
N LYS A 60 9.79 -19.17 14.41
CA LYS A 60 10.47 -20.08 15.34
C LYS A 60 11.74 -20.68 14.74
N GLU A 61 11.74 -21.00 13.44
CA GLU A 61 12.91 -21.53 12.75
C GLU A 61 14.05 -20.50 12.67
N PHE A 62 13.73 -19.24 12.37
CA PHE A 62 14.70 -18.14 12.37
C PHE A 62 15.20 -17.82 13.78
N GLU A 63 14.33 -17.82 14.79
CA GLU A 63 14.72 -17.67 16.19
C GLU A 63 15.66 -18.79 16.64
N ALA A 64 15.38 -20.05 16.25
CA ALA A 64 16.27 -21.17 16.54
C ALA A 64 17.63 -21.00 15.85
N ALA A 65 17.66 -20.57 14.59
CA ALA A 65 18.90 -20.28 13.86
C ALA A 65 19.70 -19.14 14.52
N ARG A 66 19.03 -18.14 15.09
CA ARG A 66 19.66 -17.06 15.87
C ARG A 66 20.22 -17.55 17.21
N VAL A 67 19.56 -18.50 17.86
CA VAL A 67 20.06 -19.08 19.13
C VAL A 67 21.29 -19.95 18.89
N THR A 68 21.34 -20.68 17.77
CA THR A 68 22.50 -21.51 17.41
C THR A 68 23.60 -20.74 16.72
N GLN A 69 23.38 -19.47 16.41
CA GLN A 69 24.32 -18.56 15.78
C GLN A 69 25.61 -18.44 16.60
N THR A 70 26.75 -18.56 15.94
CA THR A 70 28.07 -18.38 16.56
C THR A 70 28.71 -17.06 16.18
N GLU A 71 28.32 -16.48 15.04
CA GLU A 71 28.91 -15.27 14.49
C GLU A 71 27.86 -14.44 13.74
N GLU A 72 27.91 -13.11 13.87
CA GLU A 72 27.15 -12.16 13.06
C GLU A 72 28.11 -11.30 12.23
N ILE A 73 27.98 -11.34 10.91
CA ILE A 73 28.78 -10.51 10.00
C ILE A 73 27.87 -9.43 9.44
N SER A 74 28.15 -8.17 9.79
CA SER A 74 27.52 -7.02 9.15
C SER A 74 28.23 -6.72 7.84
N LEU A 75 27.48 -6.66 6.74
CA LEU A 75 28.01 -6.44 5.40
C LEU A 75 27.60 -5.07 4.88
N GLU A 76 28.56 -4.36 4.29
CA GLU A 76 28.35 -3.04 3.71
C GLU A 76 28.89 -2.97 2.28
N GLY A 77 28.21 -2.18 1.44
CA GLY A 77 28.62 -1.90 0.06
C GLY A 77 28.88 -3.17 -0.77
N GLU A 78 30.08 -3.26 -1.33
CA GLU A 78 30.49 -4.32 -2.27
C GLU A 78 30.65 -5.71 -1.64
N GLN A 79 30.67 -5.81 -0.30
CA GLN A 79 30.72 -7.10 0.39
C GLN A 79 29.45 -7.92 0.15
N TRP A 80 28.32 -7.25 -0.09
CA TRP A 80 27.06 -7.87 -0.46
C TRP A 80 27.00 -8.06 -1.98
N ASN A 81 27.29 -9.27 -2.45
CA ASN A 81 27.29 -9.62 -3.87
C ASN A 81 26.87 -11.09 -4.10
N ASP A 82 26.58 -11.44 -5.35
CA ASP A 82 26.17 -12.81 -5.72
C ASP A 82 27.23 -13.87 -5.41
N GLY A 83 28.51 -13.49 -5.38
CA GLY A 83 29.60 -14.39 -4.96
C GLY A 83 29.43 -14.85 -3.51
N LEU A 84 29.08 -13.93 -2.61
CA LEU A 84 28.74 -14.29 -1.24
C LEU A 84 27.50 -15.19 -1.17
N VAL A 85 26.45 -14.89 -1.95
CA VAL A 85 25.25 -15.75 -1.99
C VAL A 85 25.60 -17.15 -2.47
N ALA A 86 26.52 -17.29 -3.43
CA ALA A 86 27.03 -18.58 -3.87
C ALA A 86 27.83 -19.30 -2.78
N THR A 87 28.64 -18.60 -1.99
CA THR A 87 29.35 -19.19 -0.83
C THR A 87 28.37 -19.66 0.25
N ILE A 88 27.33 -18.88 0.56
CA ILE A 88 26.27 -19.29 1.49
C ILE A 88 25.56 -20.54 0.97
N ARG A 89 25.25 -20.57 -0.33
CA ARG A 89 24.65 -21.71 -1.01
C ARG A 89 25.52 -22.96 -0.89
N GLU A 90 26.81 -22.86 -1.20
CA GLU A 90 27.75 -23.98 -1.07
C GLU A 90 27.79 -24.52 0.36
N LYS A 91 27.83 -23.62 1.35
CA LYS A 91 27.82 -23.99 2.77
C LYS A 91 26.58 -24.77 3.18
N VAL A 92 25.38 -24.34 2.79
CA VAL A 92 24.13 -25.04 3.16
C VAL A 92 24.03 -26.41 2.49
N HIS A 93 24.56 -26.56 1.27
CA HIS A 93 24.64 -27.85 0.57
C HIS A 93 25.64 -28.80 1.24
N MET A 94 26.85 -28.34 1.51
CA MET A 94 27.86 -29.14 2.20
C MET A 94 27.38 -29.60 3.58
N GLU A 95 26.70 -28.73 4.33
CA GLU A 95 26.15 -29.08 5.65
C GLU A 95 25.00 -30.10 5.54
N ALA A 96 24.15 -30.00 4.52
CA ALA A 96 23.07 -30.96 4.27
C ALA A 96 23.63 -32.35 3.88
N ASP A 97 24.61 -32.40 2.97
CA ASP A 97 25.28 -33.62 2.57
C ASP A 97 26.03 -34.25 3.76
N ARG A 98 26.71 -33.43 4.56
CA ARG A 98 27.38 -33.87 5.79
C ARG A 98 26.42 -34.49 6.78
N LYS A 99 25.27 -33.86 7.05
CA LYS A 99 24.25 -34.43 7.94
C LYS A 99 23.69 -35.74 7.40
N ALA A 100 23.47 -35.84 6.09
CA ALA A 100 23.04 -37.07 5.44
C ALA A 100 24.08 -38.20 5.59
N MET A 101 25.38 -37.88 5.51
CA MET A 101 26.47 -38.85 5.68
C MET A 101 26.86 -39.12 7.14
N SER A 102 26.62 -38.19 8.08
CA SER A 102 26.95 -38.36 9.51
C SER A 102 26.09 -39.42 10.21
N ASN A 103 24.96 -39.80 9.60
CA ASN A 103 24.22 -40.99 9.97
C ASN A 103 25.03 -42.30 9.73
N GLN A 104 26.26 -42.23 9.17
CA GLN A 104 27.11 -43.38 8.85
C GLN A 104 28.57 -43.36 9.38
N ALA A 105 29.18 -42.24 9.81
CA ALA A 105 30.48 -42.23 10.53
C ALA A 105 30.89 -40.86 11.10
N ASP A 106 31.59 -40.88 12.25
CA ASP A 106 32.32 -39.75 12.85
C ASP A 106 33.55 -39.39 11.98
N MET A 107 33.46 -38.31 11.21
CA MET A 107 34.59 -37.71 10.50
C MET A 107 35.08 -36.44 11.21
N PRO A 108 36.40 -36.16 11.21
CA PRO A 108 36.96 -34.99 11.87
C PRO A 108 36.46 -33.71 11.19
N VAL A 109 36.01 -32.77 12.02
CA VAL A 109 35.25 -31.60 11.62
C VAL A 109 36.18 -30.40 11.47
N ASP A 110 36.12 -29.71 10.33
CA ASP A 110 36.76 -28.40 10.19
C ASP A 110 35.94 -27.36 11.00
N PRO A 111 36.55 -26.69 11.99
CA PRO A 111 35.88 -25.67 12.81
C PRO A 111 35.24 -24.53 11.99
N HIS A 112 35.75 -24.24 10.79
CA HIS A 112 35.23 -23.16 9.95
C HIS A 112 33.84 -23.47 9.37
N PHE A 113 33.52 -24.76 9.21
CA PHE A 113 32.21 -25.22 8.75
C PHE A 113 31.18 -25.37 9.88
N GLN A 114 31.61 -25.40 11.15
CA GLN A 114 30.73 -25.44 12.31
C GLN A 114 30.14 -24.08 12.71
N ALA A 115 30.72 -22.98 12.25
CA ALA A 115 30.22 -21.67 12.61
C ALA A 115 28.85 -21.42 11.95
N ASN A 116 27.80 -21.26 12.76
CA ASN A 116 26.50 -20.78 12.30
C ASN A 116 26.60 -19.27 12.12
N VAL A 117 27.13 -18.88 10.96
CA VAL A 117 27.29 -17.48 10.56
C VAL A 117 25.96 -16.94 10.07
N THR A 118 25.55 -15.81 10.62
CA THR A 118 24.43 -15.02 10.10
C THR A 118 24.97 -13.74 9.49
N TYR A 119 24.44 -13.34 8.34
CA TYR A 119 24.87 -12.13 7.62
C TYR A 119 23.79 -11.06 7.75
N ARG A 120 24.15 -9.86 8.22
CA ARG A 120 23.25 -8.71 8.30
C ARG A 120 23.59 -7.71 7.20
N ILE A 121 22.60 -7.34 6.39
CA ILE A 121 22.72 -6.38 5.29
C ILE A 121 21.62 -5.32 5.46
N GLY A 122 21.94 -4.25 6.16
CA GLY A 122 20.96 -3.24 6.56
C GLY A 122 19.84 -3.87 7.38
N ASN A 123 18.63 -3.87 6.83
CA ASN A 123 17.42 -4.43 7.43
C ASN A 123 17.14 -5.90 7.04
N LYS A 124 18.11 -6.57 6.42
CA LYS A 124 18.02 -7.96 6.00
C LYS A 124 18.96 -8.84 6.82
N VAL A 125 18.50 -10.01 7.21
CA VAL A 125 19.29 -11.01 7.93
C VAL A 125 19.24 -12.32 7.16
N ILE A 126 20.39 -12.84 6.75
CA ILE A 126 20.53 -14.06 5.98
C ILE A 126 21.17 -15.14 6.86
N CYS A 127 20.50 -16.28 6.99
CA CYS A 127 20.97 -17.41 7.77
C CYS A 127 20.94 -18.71 6.97
N CYS A 128 21.87 -19.61 7.31
CA CYS A 128 21.87 -20.99 6.84
C CYS A 128 20.82 -21.78 7.62
N LEU A 129 19.84 -22.35 6.92
CA LEU A 129 18.81 -23.22 7.50
C LEU A 129 19.10 -24.69 7.17
N GLU A 130 18.44 -25.60 7.89
CA GLU A 130 18.61 -27.04 7.69
C GLU A 130 18.08 -27.49 6.32
N GLY A 131 18.78 -28.43 5.66
CA GLY A 131 18.33 -29.05 4.42
C GLY A 131 18.60 -28.23 3.15
N ALA A 132 19.80 -27.66 3.02
CA ALA A 132 20.22 -26.86 1.86
C ALA A 132 19.36 -25.60 1.61
N ARG A 133 18.75 -25.07 2.67
CA ARG A 133 17.87 -23.89 2.65
C ARG A 133 18.60 -22.64 3.11
N ILE A 134 18.34 -21.52 2.44
CA ILE A 134 18.81 -20.19 2.84
C ILE A 134 17.60 -19.41 3.33
N GLY A 135 17.65 -18.99 4.59
CA GLY A 135 16.64 -18.14 5.21
C GLY A 135 17.01 -16.68 5.05
N ILE A 136 16.05 -15.87 4.62
CA ILE A 136 16.15 -14.41 4.58
C ILE A 136 15.03 -13.82 5.43
N GLN A 137 15.40 -13.04 6.43
CA GLN A 137 14.49 -12.25 7.26
C GLN A 137 14.62 -10.78 6.84
N TYR A 138 13.47 -10.16 6.60
CA TYR A 138 13.34 -8.74 6.28
C TYR A 138 12.69 -8.03 7.47
N GLU A 139 13.44 -7.13 8.09
CA GLU A 139 12.97 -6.26 9.15
C GLU A 139 12.50 -4.95 8.48
N THR A 140 11.29 -4.49 8.78
CA THR A 140 10.79 -3.21 8.25
C THR A 140 10.71 -2.18 9.37
N TYR A 141 10.91 -0.92 9.00
CA TYR A 141 10.93 0.19 9.95
C TYR A 141 10.10 1.35 9.43
N PHE A 142 9.48 2.11 10.31
CA PHE A 142 8.83 3.36 9.96
C PHE A 142 9.18 4.42 10.99
N ALA A 143 9.71 5.56 10.54
CA ALA A 143 10.17 6.65 11.41
C ALA A 143 11.15 6.23 12.51
N GLY A 144 11.97 5.20 12.25
CA GLY A 144 12.97 4.66 13.19
C GLY A 144 12.45 3.53 14.08
N GLU A 145 11.13 3.30 14.12
CA GLU A 145 10.52 2.25 14.92
C GLU A 145 10.36 0.95 14.11
N PRO A 146 10.60 -0.23 14.71
CA PRO A 146 10.39 -1.50 14.04
C PRO A 146 8.89 -1.75 13.79
N CYS A 147 8.57 -2.25 12.60
CA CYS A 147 7.21 -2.58 12.19
C CYS A 147 7.03 -4.10 12.08
N ASP A 148 6.96 -4.62 10.85
CA ASP A 148 6.76 -6.04 10.59
C ASP A 148 8.09 -6.73 10.28
N THR A 149 8.12 -8.03 10.57
CA THR A 149 9.17 -8.94 10.12
C THR A 149 8.60 -9.91 9.11
N PHE A 150 9.27 -10.06 7.96
CA PHE A 150 8.91 -11.01 6.92
C PHE A 150 10.02 -12.02 6.70
N HIS A 151 9.66 -13.22 6.27
CA HIS A 151 10.59 -14.32 6.04
C HIS A 151 10.43 -14.83 4.61
N CYS A 152 11.54 -15.19 3.99
CA CYS A 152 11.61 -15.85 2.69
C CYS A 152 12.66 -16.95 2.76
N ILE A 153 12.29 -18.15 2.31
CA ILE A 153 13.19 -19.28 2.19
C ILE A 153 13.42 -19.54 0.71
N ILE A 154 14.69 -19.53 0.32
CA ILE A 154 15.14 -19.99 -0.99
C ILE A 154 15.91 -21.30 -0.85
N GLU A 155 15.74 -22.18 -1.81
CA GLU A 155 16.40 -23.48 -1.87
C GLU A 155 16.88 -23.75 -3.28
N SER A 156 17.88 -24.60 -3.40
CA SER A 156 18.21 -25.27 -4.66
C SER A 156 18.39 -26.75 -4.38
N LYS A 157 17.79 -27.62 -5.19
CA LYS A 157 17.88 -29.08 -4.98
C LYS A 157 19.29 -29.64 -5.16
N SER A 158 20.09 -28.96 -5.99
CA SER A 158 21.50 -29.21 -6.21
C SER A 158 22.22 -27.88 -6.38
N PHE A 159 23.54 -27.85 -6.18
CA PHE A 159 24.36 -26.67 -6.46
C PHE A 159 24.28 -26.21 -7.92
N LEU A 160 23.97 -27.11 -8.86
CA LEU A 160 23.83 -26.78 -10.28
C LEU A 160 22.40 -26.36 -10.68
N ASP A 161 21.42 -26.61 -9.83
CA ASP A 161 20.03 -26.28 -10.13
C ASP A 161 19.77 -24.78 -9.97
N LYS A 162 18.64 -24.29 -10.49
CA LYS A 162 18.19 -22.93 -10.18
C LYS A 162 17.74 -22.83 -8.73
N MET A 163 17.97 -21.68 -8.10
CA MET A 163 17.32 -21.36 -6.83
C MET A 163 15.84 -21.06 -7.05
N THR A 164 15.01 -21.46 -6.09
CA THR A 164 13.56 -21.21 -6.09
C THR A 164 13.09 -20.81 -4.70
N VAL A 165 12.02 -20.02 -4.63
CA VAL A 165 11.35 -19.69 -3.38
C VAL A 165 10.48 -20.87 -2.96
N ILE A 166 10.73 -21.42 -1.77
CA ILE A 166 10.00 -22.58 -1.25
C ILE A 166 8.87 -22.14 -0.34
N GLU A 167 9.16 -21.20 0.57
CA GLU A 167 8.19 -20.71 1.56
C GLU A 167 8.48 -19.25 1.92
N HIS A 168 7.43 -18.49 2.23
CA HIS A 168 7.56 -17.10 2.65
C HIS A 168 6.37 -16.62 3.47
N THR A 169 6.53 -15.50 4.16
CA THR A 169 5.45 -14.76 4.83
C THR A 169 5.10 -13.46 4.10
N ILE A 170 5.69 -13.23 2.92
CA ILE A 170 5.45 -12.05 2.09
C ILE A 170 3.97 -11.99 1.68
N PRO A 171 3.27 -10.85 1.85
CA PRO A 171 1.86 -10.72 1.49
C PRO A 171 1.58 -11.10 0.04
N PHE A 172 0.52 -11.90 -0.18
CA PHE A 172 0.20 -12.49 -1.48
C PHE A 172 -0.05 -11.48 -2.62
N PHE A 173 -0.34 -10.23 -2.29
CA PHE A 173 -0.58 -9.15 -3.25
C PHE A 173 0.71 -8.45 -3.68
N LEU A 174 1.87 -8.83 -3.13
CA LEU A 174 3.19 -8.38 -3.57
C LEU A 174 3.77 -9.38 -4.59
N PRO A 175 4.50 -8.90 -5.62
CA PRO A 175 4.84 -9.68 -6.80
C PRO A 175 6.08 -10.57 -6.59
N ILE A 176 6.05 -11.46 -5.59
CA ILE A 176 7.20 -12.33 -5.26
C ILE A 176 7.48 -13.37 -6.35
N ARG A 177 6.44 -13.87 -7.03
CA ARG A 177 6.59 -14.90 -8.07
C ARG A 177 7.19 -14.34 -9.34
N GLU A 178 6.78 -13.13 -9.69
CA GLU A 178 7.35 -12.34 -10.77
C GLU A 178 8.82 -12.01 -10.44
N ALA A 179 9.09 -11.53 -9.22
CA ALA A 179 10.46 -11.28 -8.75
C ALA A 179 11.35 -12.54 -8.83
N GLU A 180 10.83 -13.68 -8.40
CA GLU A 180 11.54 -14.97 -8.47
C GLU A 180 11.90 -15.31 -9.91
N THR A 181 10.94 -15.19 -10.82
CA THR A 181 11.10 -15.53 -12.24
C THR A 181 12.13 -14.62 -12.91
N ASP A 182 12.04 -13.31 -12.65
CA ASP A 182 12.81 -12.30 -13.36
C ASP A 182 14.22 -12.13 -12.79
N LEU A 183 14.38 -12.27 -11.46
CA LEU A 183 15.61 -11.90 -10.76
C LEU A 183 16.36 -13.09 -10.16
N LEU A 184 15.68 -14.03 -9.49
CA LEU A 184 16.38 -15.03 -8.67
C LEU A 184 17.29 -15.95 -9.49
N SER A 185 16.88 -16.27 -10.72
CA SER A 185 17.66 -17.12 -11.62
C SER A 185 18.90 -16.45 -12.21
N SER A 186 18.90 -15.12 -12.30
CA SER A 186 19.98 -14.35 -12.95
C SER A 186 20.88 -13.63 -11.94
N ASN A 187 20.32 -13.17 -10.83
CA ASN A 187 20.98 -12.37 -9.82
C ASN A 187 20.24 -12.48 -8.47
N ALA A 188 20.70 -13.37 -7.61
CA ALA A 188 20.06 -13.65 -6.33
C ALA A 188 20.12 -12.44 -5.39
N LYS A 189 21.22 -11.68 -5.41
CA LYS A 189 21.38 -10.43 -4.67
C LYS A 189 20.26 -9.43 -5.03
N LYS A 190 20.03 -9.20 -6.33
CA LYS A 190 18.97 -8.30 -6.82
C LYS A 190 17.58 -8.77 -6.42
N PHE A 191 17.32 -10.07 -6.48
CA PHE A 191 16.05 -10.62 -5.97
C PHE A 191 15.85 -10.28 -4.50
N ILE A 192 16.85 -10.55 -3.66
CA ILE A 192 16.80 -10.31 -2.21
C ILE A 192 16.63 -8.82 -1.91
N ASP A 193 17.39 -7.95 -2.58
CA ASP A 193 17.28 -6.50 -2.39
C ASP A 193 15.90 -5.98 -2.84
N TYR A 194 15.40 -6.40 -4.01
CA TYR A 194 14.10 -5.99 -4.53
C TYR A 194 12.94 -6.38 -3.63
N VAL A 195 12.95 -7.60 -3.08
CA VAL A 195 11.92 -8.04 -2.13
C VAL A 195 11.95 -7.17 -0.87
N GLY A 196 13.14 -6.86 -0.34
CA GLY A 196 13.29 -5.96 0.80
C GLY A 196 12.77 -4.55 0.52
N GLU A 197 13.09 -3.99 -0.65
CA GLU A 197 12.63 -2.67 -1.09
C GLU A 197 11.11 -2.58 -1.24
N ILE A 198 10.47 -3.59 -1.85
CA ILE A 198 9.01 -3.64 -1.97
C ILE A 198 8.35 -3.72 -0.58
N LEU A 199 8.87 -4.57 0.31
CA LEU A 199 8.31 -4.74 1.66
C LEU A 199 8.40 -3.45 2.46
N GLN A 200 9.58 -2.81 2.45
CA GLN A 200 9.80 -1.54 3.13
C GLN A 200 8.87 -0.45 2.58
N SER A 201 8.78 -0.32 1.26
CA SER A 201 7.91 0.66 0.61
C SER A 201 6.43 0.40 0.87
N TYR A 202 6.02 -0.86 0.94
CA TYR A 202 4.67 -1.26 1.33
C TYR A 202 4.34 -0.79 2.76
N VAL A 203 5.25 -1.05 3.71
CA VAL A 203 5.09 -0.61 5.10
C VAL A 203 5.08 0.91 5.18
N ASP A 204 5.99 1.61 4.51
CA ASP A 204 6.02 3.08 4.50
C ASP A 204 4.70 3.68 4.00
N ARG A 205 4.15 3.19 2.89
CA ARG A 205 2.85 3.64 2.37
C ARG A 205 1.71 3.33 3.33
N ARG A 206 1.72 2.14 3.93
CA ARG A 206 0.69 1.72 4.90
C ARG A 206 0.72 2.58 6.15
N GLU A 207 1.89 2.79 6.76
CA GLU A 207 2.03 3.54 8.01
C GLU A 207 1.77 5.03 7.81
N GLN A 208 2.18 5.61 6.67
CA GLN A 208 1.80 6.98 6.31
C GLN A 208 0.28 7.19 6.29
N VAL A 209 -0.47 6.23 5.76
CA VAL A 209 -1.94 6.27 5.71
C VAL A 209 -2.56 5.94 7.06
N HIS A 210 -2.12 4.87 7.73
CA HIS A 210 -2.81 4.31 8.89
C HIS A 210 -2.42 4.95 10.21
N VAL A 211 -1.12 5.17 10.44
CA VAL A 211 -0.63 5.72 11.72
C VAL A 211 -0.72 7.23 11.71
N ARG A 212 -0.15 7.89 10.69
CA ARG A 212 -0.04 9.35 10.74
C ARG A 212 -1.29 10.11 10.28
N LEU A 213 -1.90 9.71 9.17
CA LEU A 213 -3.11 10.39 8.68
C LEU A 213 -4.33 10.10 9.55
N ILE A 214 -4.65 8.83 9.80
CA ILE A 214 -5.91 8.44 10.44
C ILE A 214 -5.85 8.54 11.97
N LYS A 215 -4.78 8.05 12.61
CA LYS A 215 -4.74 7.91 14.07
C LYS A 215 -4.18 9.12 14.82
N GLU A 216 -3.18 9.79 14.28
CA GLU A 216 -2.39 10.76 15.05
C GLU A 216 -2.65 12.23 14.75
N LEU A 217 -2.94 12.60 13.49
CA LEU A 217 -2.93 14.01 13.10
C LEU A 217 -4.30 14.56 12.67
N TYR A 218 -5.13 13.80 11.93
CA TYR A 218 -6.27 14.38 11.21
C TYR A 218 -7.49 13.46 11.06
N GLY A 219 -7.66 12.45 11.92
CA GLY A 219 -8.76 11.48 11.84
C GLY A 219 -10.16 12.10 11.75
N ASP A 220 -10.37 13.25 12.40
CA ASP A 220 -11.65 13.98 12.38
C ASP A 220 -11.88 14.79 11.08
N GLN A 221 -10.83 15.05 10.29
CA GLN A 221 -10.89 15.84 9.05
C GLN A 221 -10.95 14.96 7.79
N ILE A 222 -10.68 13.66 7.93
CA ILE A 222 -10.74 12.68 6.85
C ILE A 222 -12.09 11.97 6.93
N GLY A 223 -12.91 12.15 5.89
CA GLY A 223 -14.18 11.44 5.74
C GLY A 223 -13.97 10.01 5.22
N ASP A 224 -14.47 9.73 4.02
CA ASP A 224 -14.29 8.42 3.39
C ASP A 224 -12.83 8.18 3.00
N LEU A 225 -12.26 7.03 3.41
CA LEU A 225 -10.94 6.56 2.99
C LEU A 225 -11.04 5.16 2.36
N TYR A 226 -10.42 5.03 1.20
CA TYR A 226 -10.19 3.78 0.50
C TYR A 226 -8.70 3.58 0.23
N HIS A 227 -8.24 2.34 0.33
CA HIS A 227 -6.92 1.96 -0.13
C HIS A 227 -6.92 0.51 -0.67
N SER A 228 -6.02 0.24 -1.61
CA SER A 228 -5.74 -1.13 -2.04
C SER A 228 -4.95 -1.90 -0.99
N LEU A 229 -4.87 -3.24 -1.12
CA LEU A 229 -4.11 -4.07 -0.19
C LEU A 229 -2.61 -3.72 -0.16
N ALA A 230 -2.03 -3.39 -1.32
CA ALA A 230 -0.62 -2.99 -1.45
C ALA A 230 -0.37 -1.51 -1.17
N TYR A 231 -1.42 -0.74 -0.82
CA TYR A 231 -1.38 0.72 -0.66
C TYR A 231 -0.84 1.46 -1.90
N ASN A 232 -0.98 0.87 -3.08
CA ASN A 232 -0.58 1.48 -4.35
C ASN A 232 -1.71 2.29 -5.01
N LEU A 233 -2.90 2.26 -4.43
CA LEU A 233 -4.02 3.15 -4.71
C LEU A 233 -4.58 3.59 -3.36
N VAL A 234 -4.62 4.90 -3.13
CA VAL A 234 -5.18 5.50 -1.91
C VAL A 234 -6.09 6.64 -2.33
N GLU A 235 -7.32 6.63 -1.86
CA GLU A 235 -8.31 7.66 -2.14
C GLU A 235 -8.97 8.10 -0.85
N PHE A 236 -9.01 9.40 -0.58
CA PHE A 236 -9.69 9.89 0.60
C PHE A 236 -10.37 11.23 0.36
N VAL A 237 -11.28 11.54 1.25
CA VAL A 237 -12.05 12.78 1.28
C VAL A 237 -11.62 13.60 2.48
N MET A 238 -11.46 14.90 2.28
CA MET A 238 -11.42 15.89 3.34
C MET A 238 -12.72 16.68 3.30
N ASP A 239 -13.45 16.68 4.41
CA ASP A 239 -14.71 17.42 4.51
C ASP A 239 -14.44 18.72 5.27
N ASP A 240 -14.53 19.85 4.56
CA ASP A 240 -14.56 21.19 5.14
C ASP A 240 -15.97 21.76 4.97
N TYR A 241 -16.38 22.66 5.87
CA TYR A 241 -17.75 23.18 5.96
C TYR A 241 -18.24 23.88 4.67
N GLU A 242 -17.33 24.29 3.78
CA GLU A 242 -17.65 24.99 2.53
C GLU A 242 -17.32 24.22 1.25
N CYS A 243 -16.43 23.21 1.31
CA CYS A 243 -16.05 22.40 0.16
C CYS A 243 -15.66 20.97 0.55
N LYS A 244 -15.90 20.04 -0.36
CA LYS A 244 -15.43 18.66 -0.24
C LYS A 244 -14.17 18.51 -1.06
N VAL A 245 -13.05 18.06 -0.49
CA VAL A 245 -11.81 17.81 -1.25
C VAL A 245 -11.61 16.32 -1.41
N THR A 246 -11.44 15.84 -2.65
CA THR A 246 -11.12 14.44 -2.95
C THR A 246 -9.67 14.32 -3.39
N VAL A 247 -8.91 13.44 -2.75
CA VAL A 247 -7.52 13.12 -3.05
C VAL A 247 -7.44 11.70 -3.60
N SER A 248 -6.77 11.51 -4.73
CA SER A 248 -6.51 10.18 -5.33
C SER A 248 -5.03 10.05 -5.67
N LEU A 249 -4.40 9.03 -5.08
CA LEU A 249 -2.97 8.74 -5.19
C LEU A 249 -2.78 7.38 -5.84
N ARG A 250 -1.91 7.29 -6.85
CA ARG A 250 -1.50 6.03 -7.46
C ARG A 250 0.01 5.90 -7.49
N TYR A 251 0.48 4.72 -7.12
CA TYR A 251 1.89 4.32 -7.10
C TYR A 251 2.06 3.27 -8.20
N ALA A 252 2.63 3.69 -9.33
CA ALA A 252 2.87 2.78 -10.45
C ALA A 252 3.99 1.78 -10.14
N ASP A 253 5.00 2.24 -9.40
CA ASP A 253 6.12 1.44 -8.93
C ASP A 253 5.93 1.09 -7.45
N LEU A 254 6.01 -0.20 -7.12
CA LEU A 254 5.79 -0.70 -5.76
C LEU A 254 6.98 -0.46 -4.83
N ILE A 255 8.15 -0.07 -5.35
CA ILE A 255 9.29 0.38 -4.53
C ILE A 255 9.23 1.88 -4.22
N SER A 256 8.27 2.62 -4.79
CA SER A 256 8.16 4.06 -4.54
C SER A 256 7.31 4.36 -3.31
N THR A 257 7.81 5.18 -2.40
CA THR A 257 7.05 5.70 -1.26
C THR A 257 6.27 6.97 -1.60
N LEU A 258 6.52 7.58 -2.76
CA LEU A 258 5.79 8.75 -3.28
C LEU A 258 4.90 8.37 -4.48
N PRO A 259 3.71 8.98 -4.62
CA PRO A 259 2.78 8.66 -5.69
C PRO A 259 3.27 9.16 -7.05
N SER A 260 3.09 8.35 -8.09
CA SER A 260 3.44 8.71 -9.46
C SER A 260 2.31 9.41 -10.21
N ARG A 261 1.06 9.20 -9.79
CA ARG A 261 -0.10 9.95 -10.28
C ARG A 261 -0.92 10.45 -9.11
N ILE A 262 -1.26 11.72 -9.18
CA ILE A 262 -1.92 12.46 -8.12
C ILE A 262 -3.05 13.24 -8.75
N ARG A 263 -4.21 13.26 -8.09
CA ARG A 263 -5.34 14.10 -8.45
C ARG A 263 -5.97 14.64 -7.19
N VAL A 264 -6.04 15.96 -7.07
CA VAL A 264 -6.71 16.64 -5.96
C VAL A 264 -7.77 17.57 -6.51
N LEU A 265 -9.02 17.37 -6.09
CA LEU A 265 -10.17 18.13 -6.56
C LEU A 265 -10.96 18.71 -5.39
N ALA A 266 -11.26 20.00 -5.46
CA ALA A 266 -12.21 20.68 -4.59
C ALA A 266 -13.59 20.75 -5.26
N TRP A 267 -14.60 20.25 -4.56
CA TRP A 267 -16.00 20.25 -4.95
C TRP A 267 -16.74 21.30 -4.12
N PRO A 268 -17.34 22.32 -4.76
CA PRO A 268 -18.12 23.32 -4.04
C PRO A 268 -19.46 22.71 -3.59
N VAL A 269 -19.75 22.75 -2.28
CA VAL A 269 -20.92 22.07 -1.68
C VAL A 269 -22.17 22.95 -1.68
N HIS A 270 -22.04 24.29 -1.85
CA HIS A 270 -23.14 25.25 -1.72
C HIS A 270 -23.21 26.37 -2.79
N LEU A 271 -22.96 26.08 -4.07
CA LEU A 271 -23.16 27.09 -5.13
C LEU A 271 -24.63 27.40 -5.46
N SER A 272 -25.59 26.57 -5.02
CA SER A 272 -26.99 26.65 -5.46
C SER A 272 -27.85 27.72 -4.77
N LYS A 273 -27.37 28.41 -3.73
CA LYS A 273 -28.22 29.35 -2.95
C LYS A 273 -28.09 30.85 -3.29
N LYS A 274 -27.17 31.27 -4.17
CA LYS A 274 -26.93 32.71 -4.47
C LYS A 274 -27.04 33.14 -5.94
N MET A 275 -27.40 32.25 -6.88
CA MET A 275 -27.59 32.64 -8.29
C MET A 275 -29.03 33.01 -8.68
N SER A 276 -29.96 33.12 -7.73
CA SER A 276 -31.32 33.60 -7.98
C SER A 276 -31.47 35.06 -7.58
N THR A 277 -30.94 35.99 -8.38
CA THR A 277 -31.40 37.40 -8.42
C THR A 277 -30.85 38.16 -9.63
N ILE A 278 -30.84 37.56 -10.83
CA ILE A 278 -30.89 38.34 -12.08
C ILE A 278 -31.86 37.64 -13.02
N ASP A 279 -33.08 38.20 -13.12
CA ASP A 279 -34.07 37.86 -14.12
C ASP A 279 -33.51 38.06 -15.52
N ILE A 280 -33.26 36.99 -16.28
CA ILE A 280 -33.48 36.98 -17.73
C ILE A 280 -34.05 35.61 -18.15
N THR A 281 -35.29 35.69 -18.60
CA THR A 281 -36.09 34.68 -19.30
C THR A 281 -35.30 33.84 -20.33
N GLY A 282 -35.41 32.51 -20.26
CA GLY A 282 -35.09 31.63 -21.38
C GLY A 282 -34.63 30.22 -21.02
N SER A 283 -35.58 29.28 -20.98
CA SER A 283 -35.45 27.85 -21.35
C SER A 283 -34.13 27.11 -21.04
N GLY A 284 -34.16 26.20 -20.07
CA GLY A 284 -33.22 25.08 -19.95
C GLY A 284 -32.20 25.18 -18.83
N ALA A 285 -32.64 25.27 -17.56
CA ALA A 285 -31.77 25.08 -16.41
C ALA A 285 -31.40 23.59 -16.27
N ALA A 286 -30.40 23.15 -17.03
CA ALA A 286 -29.59 22.01 -16.59
C ALA A 286 -29.00 22.41 -15.23
N LEU A 287 -29.25 21.60 -14.19
CA LEU A 287 -28.53 21.68 -12.92
C LEU A 287 -27.05 21.87 -13.24
N ALA A 288 -26.51 23.06 -12.94
CA ALA A 288 -25.12 23.36 -13.15
C ALA A 288 -24.32 22.37 -12.30
N GLN A 289 -23.83 21.29 -12.93
CA GLN A 289 -22.94 20.34 -12.27
C GLN A 289 -21.79 21.17 -11.71
N SER A 290 -21.64 21.15 -10.39
CA SER A 290 -20.51 21.80 -9.72
C SER A 290 -19.23 21.25 -10.32
N VAL A 291 -18.59 22.03 -11.18
CA VAL A 291 -17.34 21.62 -11.83
C VAL A 291 -16.26 21.63 -10.75
N PRO A 292 -15.61 20.48 -10.49
CA PRO A 292 -14.54 20.44 -9.49
C PRO A 292 -13.35 21.28 -9.95
N SER A 293 -12.77 22.03 -9.02
CA SER A 293 -11.53 22.77 -9.26
C SER A 293 -10.34 21.91 -8.86
N ARG A 294 -9.32 21.84 -9.72
CA ARG A 294 -8.09 21.09 -9.45
C ARG A 294 -7.17 21.91 -8.55
N LEU A 295 -6.68 21.30 -7.47
CA LEU A 295 -5.74 21.94 -6.54
C LEU A 295 -4.30 21.60 -6.94
N SER A 296 -3.69 22.38 -7.82
CA SER A 296 -2.32 22.12 -8.30
C SER A 296 -1.28 22.16 -7.19
N TYR A 297 -1.39 23.11 -6.26
CA TYR A 297 -0.44 23.23 -5.13
C TYR A 297 -0.44 21.96 -4.26
N ALA A 298 -1.62 21.37 -4.04
CA ALA A 298 -1.78 20.13 -3.28
C ALA A 298 -1.13 18.94 -3.99
N GLU A 299 -1.31 18.87 -5.32
CA GLU A 299 -0.66 17.84 -6.13
C GLU A 299 0.86 17.97 -6.16
N ASP A 300 1.39 19.20 -6.11
CA ASP A 300 2.83 19.46 -6.08
C ASP A 300 3.45 19.07 -4.72
N ALA A 301 2.75 19.36 -3.62
CA ALA A 301 3.15 18.91 -2.29
C ALA A 301 3.19 17.37 -2.20
N LEU A 302 2.12 16.70 -2.64
CA LEU A 302 2.03 15.24 -2.64
C LEU A 302 3.05 14.54 -3.57
N ARG A 303 3.66 15.27 -4.50
CA ARG A 303 4.70 14.74 -5.40
C ARG A 303 6.08 14.73 -4.76
N THR A 304 6.31 15.60 -3.78
CA THR A 304 7.65 15.89 -3.25
C THR A 304 7.80 15.59 -1.77
N MET A 305 6.69 15.48 -1.04
CA MET A 305 6.65 15.29 0.41
C MET A 305 5.99 13.97 0.76
N SER A 306 6.28 13.45 1.97
CA SER A 306 5.51 12.33 2.51
C SER A 306 4.05 12.73 2.69
N LEU A 307 3.14 11.75 2.67
CA LEU A 307 1.70 12.01 2.73
C LEU A 307 1.28 12.83 3.97
N PRO A 308 1.80 12.60 5.19
CA PRO A 308 1.47 13.42 6.36
C PRO A 308 1.95 14.88 6.23
N GLU A 309 3.15 15.09 5.69
CA GLU A 309 3.72 16.43 5.47
C GLU A 309 2.95 17.19 4.39
N ALA A 310 2.68 16.52 3.27
CA ALA A 310 1.87 17.07 2.19
C ALA A 310 0.46 17.42 2.69
N PHE A 311 -0.15 16.58 3.53
CA PHE A 311 -1.47 16.87 4.09
C PHE A 311 -1.47 18.13 4.95
N ALA A 312 -0.45 18.31 5.81
CA ALA A 312 -0.31 19.51 6.62
C ALA A 312 -0.20 20.77 5.74
N GLU A 313 0.61 20.71 4.67
CA GLU A 313 0.75 21.80 3.69
C GLU A 313 -0.57 22.09 2.96
N ILE A 314 -1.35 21.05 2.64
CA ILE A 314 -2.66 21.17 2.00
C ILE A 314 -3.61 21.92 2.93
N VAL A 315 -3.83 21.41 4.14
CA VAL A 315 -4.76 22.01 5.10
C VAL A 315 -4.38 23.45 5.43
N LEU A 316 -3.09 23.76 5.57
CA LEU A 316 -2.60 25.10 5.88
C LEU A 316 -2.97 26.13 4.80
N ASN A 317 -2.86 25.76 3.53
CA ASN A 317 -3.10 26.67 2.41
C ASN A 317 -4.54 26.64 1.88
N LEU A 318 -5.30 25.58 2.19
CA LEU A 318 -6.63 25.33 1.62
C LEU A 318 -7.60 26.51 1.78
N PRO A 319 -7.77 27.15 2.95
CA PRO A 319 -8.73 28.25 3.11
C PRO A 319 -8.45 29.43 2.15
N ARG A 320 -7.18 29.86 2.07
CA ARG A 320 -6.76 30.96 1.20
C ARG A 320 -7.00 30.64 -0.28
N VAL A 321 -6.74 29.40 -0.69
CA VAL A 321 -6.93 28.99 -2.09
C VAL A 321 -8.41 28.89 -2.42
N LEU A 322 -9.25 28.41 -1.49
CA LEU A 322 -10.70 28.38 -1.66
C LEU A 322 -11.30 29.79 -1.78
N GLU A 323 -10.88 30.76 -0.97
CA GLU A 323 -11.30 32.16 -1.10
C GLU A 323 -10.99 32.74 -2.48
N GLN A 324 -9.81 32.42 -3.04
CA GLN A 324 -9.40 32.87 -4.37
C GLN A 324 -10.19 32.20 -5.51
N MET A 325 -10.52 30.91 -5.36
CA MET A 325 -11.27 30.16 -6.38
C MET A 325 -12.77 30.41 -6.30
N PHE A 326 -13.31 30.68 -5.10
CA PHE A 326 -14.72 30.87 -4.82
C PHE A 326 -14.98 32.19 -4.06
N PRO A 327 -14.66 33.36 -4.65
CA PRO A 327 -14.73 34.66 -3.97
C PRO A 327 -16.14 35.11 -3.54
N GLN A 328 -17.20 34.35 -3.88
CA GLN A 328 -18.59 34.70 -3.53
C GLN A 328 -19.09 34.14 -2.19
N VAL A 329 -18.25 33.43 -1.44
CA VAL A 329 -18.61 32.87 -0.13
C VAL A 329 -18.21 33.81 1.03
N GLY A 330 -17.21 34.67 0.84
CA GLY A 330 -16.72 35.64 1.84
C GLY A 330 -17.47 36.99 1.87
N GLY A 331 -18.80 36.97 1.94
CA GLY A 331 -19.61 38.17 2.13
C GLY A 331 -20.57 37.99 3.30
N LEU A 332 -20.16 38.49 4.48
CA LEU A 332 -20.96 38.68 5.68
C LEU A 332 -22.29 39.39 5.39
#